data_AF-A0A2W4NWP3-F1
#
_entry.id   AF-A0A2W4NWP3-F1
#
_cell.length_a   1.000
_cell.length_b   1.000
_cell.length_c   1.000
_cell.angle_alpha   90.00
_cell.angle_beta   90.00
_cell.angle_gamma   90.00
#
_symmetry.space_group_name_H-M   'P 1'
#
loop_
_entity.id
_entity.type
_entity.pdbx_description
1 polymer ?
#
loop_
_entity_poly.entity_id
_entity_poly.type
_entity_poly.pdbx_seq_one_letter_code
_entity_poly.pdbx_strand_id
1 'polypeptide(L)'
;EQLARRLLGGMKVTPSAQSSVIRIEYTHTDRELAATLANGIAEAYLQTNLELRLDPARRQSVWYDEQLEQLRAEVEQAQERLTRYQREHGIVSHQDRLDVENARLEELARQLTEAQQAKLAAGTRLTQMQAALDGGRIDEVPDILGNPLLQSMKADLVRAEGRLAEIGERFGANYPQYQSAAAEVRALEQKMRAEVDRVRGASEQALAIATRQENELQRAFEEQKARILAMQQNKDAASVLSTELENAQRAYDAALARASQVRMESRLDQMDVALLDPAVAPLFPSSPRTKLNLVLAAVFGAMLAAGIALGSEILSPRVRLARDLSASTGLAVLAEFPKERPALRGPAPLQLPRPAPALQGG
;
A
#
# COMPACT_ATOMS: atom_id res chain seq x y z
N GLU A 1 33.58 -10.43 30.08
CA GLU A 1 33.63 -11.86 29.66
C GLU A 1 33.72 -12.89 30.79
N GLN A 2 34.57 -12.73 31.81
CA GLN A 2 34.77 -13.75 32.84
C GLN A 2 33.51 -14.05 33.70
N LEU A 3 32.69 -13.03 33.99
CA LEU A 3 31.42 -13.19 34.72
C LEU A 3 30.41 -14.03 33.95
N ALA A 4 30.26 -13.79 32.64
CA ALA A 4 29.34 -14.56 31.79
C ALA A 4 29.74 -16.05 31.72
N ARG A 5 31.04 -16.36 31.64
CA ARG A 5 31.51 -17.75 31.66
C ARG A 5 31.25 -18.47 32.99
N ARG A 6 31.40 -17.77 34.12
CA ARG A 6 31.05 -18.34 35.45
C ARG A 6 29.56 -18.58 35.59
N LEU A 7 28.74 -17.67 35.05
CA LEU A 7 27.28 -17.76 35.08
C LEU A 7 26.79 -18.90 34.18
N LEU A 8 27.35 -19.03 32.97
CA LEU A 8 27.04 -20.15 32.07
C LEU A 8 27.51 -21.51 32.62
N GLY A 9 28.63 -21.56 33.35
CA GLY A 9 29.17 -22.80 33.91
C GLY A 9 28.32 -23.41 35.03
N GLY A 10 27.51 -22.62 35.73
CA GLY A 10 26.59 -23.08 36.78
C GLY A 10 25.19 -23.44 36.28
N MET A 11 24.87 -23.10 35.02
CA MET A 11 23.53 -23.28 34.44
C MET A 11 23.42 -24.62 33.70
N LYS A 12 22.31 -25.31 33.92
CA LYS A 12 21.93 -26.50 33.15
C LYS A 12 20.50 -26.36 32.68
N VAL A 13 20.30 -26.47 31.37
CA VAL A 13 19.00 -26.38 30.73
C VAL A 13 18.64 -27.76 30.18
N THR A 14 17.50 -28.30 30.61
CA THR A 14 17.01 -29.60 30.12
C THR A 14 15.60 -29.44 29.57
N PRO A 15 15.40 -29.64 28.25
CA PRO A 15 14.06 -29.70 27.68
C PRO A 15 13.39 -31.02 28.09
N SER A 16 12.10 -30.98 28.39
CA SER A 16 11.29 -32.18 28.61
C SER A 16 10.93 -32.81 27.26
N ALA A 17 11.27 -34.09 27.04
CA ALA A 17 10.99 -34.77 25.77
C ALA A 17 9.49 -35.07 25.55
N GLN A 18 8.67 -34.96 26.59
CA GLN A 18 7.25 -35.33 26.59
C GLN A 18 6.31 -34.14 26.91
N SER A 19 6.85 -32.94 27.16
CA SER A 19 6.05 -31.74 27.45
C SER A 19 6.74 -30.46 27.00
N SER A 20 5.98 -29.40 26.73
CA SER A 20 6.49 -28.07 26.33
C SER A 20 7.14 -27.29 27.49
N VAL A 21 7.81 -27.97 28.42
CA VAL A 21 8.42 -27.39 29.62
C VAL A 21 9.94 -27.40 29.50
N ILE A 22 10.54 -26.24 29.73
CA ILE A 22 11.99 -26.08 29.82
C ILE A 22 12.35 -25.97 31.30
N ARG A 23 13.20 -26.87 31.79
CA ARG A 23 13.72 -26.79 33.17
C ARG A 23 15.07 -26.08 33.16
N ILE A 24 15.17 -25.04 33.97
CA ILE A 24 16.38 -24.26 34.19
C ILE A 24 16.89 -24.58 35.60
N GLU A 25 18.09 -25.15 35.70
CA GLU A 25 18.76 -25.45 36.95
C GLU A 25 20.01 -24.59 37.09
N TYR A 26 20.24 -24.00 38.26
CA TYR A 26 21.45 -23.22 38.55
C TYR A 26 22.13 -23.75 39.82
N THR A 27 23.41 -24.06 39.73
CA THR A 27 24.20 -24.59 40.84
C THR A 27 25.10 -23.49 41.40
N HIS A 28 24.94 -23.20 42.69
CA HIS A 28 25.77 -22.22 43.41
C HIS A 28 26.08 -22.70 44.84
N THR A 29 27.13 -22.14 45.45
CA THR A 29 27.53 -22.46 46.83
C THR A 29 26.54 -21.90 47.87
N ASP A 30 25.94 -20.76 47.55
CA ASP A 30 24.90 -20.12 48.37
C ASP A 30 23.50 -20.49 47.84
N ARG A 31 22.66 -21.00 48.75
CA ARG A 31 21.29 -21.45 48.47
C ARG A 31 20.37 -20.32 48.03
N GLU A 32 20.55 -19.11 48.53
CA GLU A 32 19.70 -17.96 48.19
C GLU A 32 20.09 -17.42 46.83
N LEU A 33 21.40 -17.20 46.60
CA LEU A 33 21.92 -16.79 45.30
C LEU A 33 21.60 -17.79 44.19
N ALA A 34 21.58 -19.10 44.47
CA ALA A 34 21.18 -20.11 43.49
C ALA A 34 19.74 -19.89 42.98
N ALA A 35 18.80 -19.65 43.90
CA ALA A 35 17.40 -19.40 43.57
C ALA A 35 17.21 -18.05 42.87
N THR A 36 17.87 -17.00 43.35
CA THR A 36 17.81 -15.66 42.72
C THR A 36 18.36 -15.69 41.29
N LEU A 37 19.48 -16.36 41.06
CA LEU A 37 20.07 -16.46 39.72
C LEU A 37 19.20 -17.30 38.78
N ALA A 38 18.60 -18.39 39.26
CA ALA A 38 17.68 -19.18 38.44
C ALA A 38 16.42 -18.39 38.04
N ASN A 39 15.79 -17.67 38.98
CA ASN A 39 14.65 -16.79 38.69
C ASN A 39 15.03 -15.64 37.76
N GLY A 40 16.17 -14.99 38.01
CA GLY A 40 16.66 -13.91 37.15
C GLY A 40 16.93 -14.35 35.71
N ILE A 41 17.43 -15.57 35.50
CA ILE A 41 17.59 -16.15 34.16
C ILE A 41 16.23 -16.41 33.50
N ALA A 42 15.26 -16.94 34.26
CA ALA A 42 13.92 -17.19 33.75
C ALA A 42 13.20 -15.88 33.36
N GLU A 43 13.26 -14.85 34.20
CA GLU A 43 12.74 -13.51 33.92
C GLU A 43 13.42 -12.87 32.72
N ALA A 44 14.76 -12.93 32.64
CA ALA A 44 15.51 -12.43 31.50
C ALA A 44 15.13 -13.15 30.20
N TYR A 45 14.89 -14.47 30.26
CA TYR A 45 14.42 -15.24 29.11
C TYR A 45 13.01 -14.83 28.66
N LEU A 46 12.08 -14.61 29.61
CA LEU A 46 10.73 -14.11 29.32
C LEU A 46 10.81 -12.72 28.67
N GLN A 47 11.55 -11.79 29.27
CA GLN A 47 11.72 -10.44 28.77
C GLN A 47 12.37 -10.41 27.38
N THR A 48 13.38 -11.25 27.15
CA THR A 48 14.04 -11.37 25.82
C THR A 48 13.08 -11.96 24.79
N ASN A 49 12.26 -12.95 25.14
CA ASN A 49 11.25 -13.49 24.23
C ASN A 49 10.18 -12.46 23.89
N LEU A 50 9.75 -11.66 24.87
CA LEU A 50 8.83 -10.56 24.64
C LEU A 50 9.44 -9.56 23.65
N GLU A 51 10.68 -9.14 23.89
CA GLU A 51 11.39 -8.20 23.03
C GLU A 51 11.56 -8.75 21.61
N LEU A 52 11.99 -10.01 21.45
CA LEU A 52 12.13 -10.65 20.14
C LEU A 52 10.80 -10.76 19.38
N ARG A 53 9.67 -10.85 20.08
CA ARG A 53 8.33 -10.86 19.46
C ARG A 53 7.81 -9.47 19.11
N LEU A 54 8.05 -8.49 19.98
CA LEU A 54 7.57 -7.13 19.77
C LEU A 54 8.45 -6.30 18.84
N ASP A 55 9.76 -6.58 18.79
CA ASP A 55 10.75 -5.78 18.05
C ASP A 55 10.45 -5.67 16.53
N PRO A 56 10.07 -6.75 15.81
CA PRO A 56 9.65 -6.63 14.42
C PRO A 56 8.46 -5.69 14.22
N ALA A 57 7.42 -5.79 15.06
CA ALA A 57 6.25 -4.93 14.99
C ALA A 57 6.58 -3.47 15.35
N ARG A 58 7.48 -3.23 16.32
CA ARG A 58 7.98 -1.88 16.67
C ARG A 58 8.75 -1.25 15.51
N ARG A 59 9.70 -1.97 14.92
CA ARG A 59 10.45 -1.50 13.74
C ARG A 59 9.53 -1.22 12.56
N GLN A 60 8.55 -2.10 12.32
CA GLN A 60 7.56 -1.90 11.27
C GLN A 60 6.65 -0.70 11.55
N SER A 61 6.28 -0.43 12.81
CA SER A 61 5.52 0.78 13.18
C SER A 61 6.28 2.06 12.85
N VAL A 62 7.57 2.14 13.22
CA VAL A 62 8.41 3.32 12.91
C VAL A 62 8.51 3.53 11.41
N TRP A 63 8.71 2.45 10.64
CA TRP A 63 8.71 2.52 9.18
C TRP A 63 7.38 3.04 8.62
N TYR A 64 6.24 2.57 9.13
CA TYR A 64 4.93 3.08 8.70
C TYR A 64 4.70 4.54 9.10
N ASP A 65 5.22 5.00 10.24
CA ASP A 65 5.11 6.40 10.66
C ASP A 65 5.88 7.31 9.69
N GLU A 66 7.09 6.93 9.27
CA GLU A 66 7.85 7.64 8.23
C GLU A 66 7.13 7.64 6.88
N GLN A 67 6.53 6.51 6.48
CA GLN A 67 5.77 6.40 5.23
C GLN A 67 4.48 7.22 5.24
N LEU A 68 3.79 7.30 6.39
CA LEU A 68 2.57 8.09 6.52
C LEU A 68 2.85 9.59 6.37
N GLU A 69 3.97 10.09 6.90
CA GLU A 69 4.38 11.48 6.69
C GLU A 69 4.69 11.77 5.22
N GLN A 70 5.34 10.84 4.52
CA GLN A 70 5.59 10.97 3.07
C GLN A 70 4.29 10.98 2.27
N LEU A 71 3.40 10.01 2.50
CA LEU A 71 2.10 9.91 1.81
C LEU A 71 1.20 11.12 2.12
N ARG A 72 1.25 11.64 3.34
CA ARG A 72 0.54 12.87 3.71
C ARG A 72 1.06 14.06 2.90
N ALA A 73 2.38 14.22 2.80
CA ALA A 73 2.97 15.26 1.98
C ALA A 73 2.59 15.12 0.49
N GLU A 74 2.51 13.88 -0.03
CA GLU A 74 2.03 13.62 -1.39
C GLU A 74 0.57 14.03 -1.60
N VAL A 75 -0.32 13.74 -0.63
CA VAL A 75 -1.72 14.18 -0.65
C VAL A 75 -1.80 15.70 -0.64
N GLU A 76 -1.06 16.36 0.24
CA GLU A 76 -1.02 17.83 0.32
C GLU A 76 -0.51 18.45 -0.99
N GLN A 77 0.55 17.90 -1.59
CA GLN A 77 1.06 18.34 -2.88
C GLN A 77 0.09 18.08 -4.03
N ALA A 78 -0.59 16.93 -4.06
CA ALA A 78 -1.60 16.63 -5.08
C ALA A 78 -2.80 17.58 -4.98
N GLN A 79 -3.27 17.83 -3.75
CA GLN A 79 -4.34 18.79 -3.49
C GLN A 79 -3.93 20.20 -3.91
N GLU A 80 -2.70 20.62 -3.60
CA GLU A 80 -2.20 21.94 -4.00
C GLU A 80 -2.13 22.07 -5.52
N ARG A 81 -1.60 21.06 -6.22
CA ARG A 81 -1.54 21.02 -7.70
C ARG A 81 -2.93 21.14 -8.31
N LEU A 82 -3.89 20.35 -7.85
CA LEU A 82 -5.28 20.40 -8.30
C LEU A 82 -5.89 21.79 -8.05
N THR A 83 -5.75 22.30 -6.83
CA THR A 83 -6.34 23.58 -6.42
C THR A 83 -5.73 24.74 -7.21
N ARG A 84 -4.41 24.74 -7.41
CA ARG A 84 -3.69 25.75 -8.19
C ARG A 84 -4.18 25.73 -9.64
N TYR A 85 -4.22 24.54 -10.25
CA TYR A 85 -4.71 24.36 -11.61
C TYR A 85 -6.16 24.84 -11.77
N GLN A 86 -7.03 24.49 -10.82
CA GLN A 86 -8.42 24.95 -10.82
C GLN A 86 -8.56 26.47 -10.67
N ARG A 87 -7.67 27.14 -9.90
CA ARG A 87 -7.68 28.61 -9.78
C ARG A 87 -7.15 29.29 -11.04
N GLU A 88 -6.03 28.82 -11.59
CA GLU A 88 -5.40 29.38 -12.79
C GLU A 88 -6.31 29.28 -14.01
N HIS A 89 -7.05 28.17 -14.13
CA HIS A 89 -7.98 27.94 -15.24
C HIS A 89 -9.45 28.25 -14.89
N GLY A 90 -9.72 28.77 -13.69
CA GLY A 90 -11.06 29.15 -13.23
C GLY A 90 -12.08 28.02 -13.35
N ILE A 91 -11.83 26.85 -12.74
CA ILE A 91 -12.66 25.63 -12.83
C ILE A 91 -13.62 25.48 -11.63
N VAL A 92 -13.57 26.40 -10.66
CA VAL A 92 -14.11 26.20 -9.29
C VAL A 92 -15.64 26.08 -9.20
N SER A 93 -16.44 26.44 -10.21
CA SER A 93 -17.91 26.23 -10.22
C SER A 93 -18.51 26.40 -11.63
N HIS A 94 -18.36 25.42 -12.54
CA HIS A 94 -18.66 25.66 -13.96
C HIS A 94 -19.34 24.53 -14.75
N GLN A 95 -19.93 23.52 -14.10
CA GLN A 95 -20.74 22.56 -14.85
C GLN A 95 -21.85 23.30 -15.64
N ASP A 96 -22.52 24.26 -14.99
CA ASP A 96 -23.54 25.12 -15.61
C ASP A 96 -22.99 26.03 -16.73
N ARG A 97 -21.69 26.37 -16.70
CA ARG A 97 -21.09 27.28 -17.69
C ARG A 97 -20.82 26.57 -19.01
N LEU A 98 -20.32 25.33 -18.97
CA LEU A 98 -20.10 24.53 -20.18
C LEU A 98 -21.42 24.28 -20.91
N ASP A 99 -22.50 24.01 -20.18
CA ASP A 99 -23.82 23.78 -20.77
C ASP A 99 -24.36 25.05 -21.47
N VAL A 100 -24.17 26.23 -20.87
CA VAL A 100 -24.52 27.51 -21.49
C VAL A 100 -23.68 27.79 -22.75
N GLU A 101 -22.37 27.52 -22.71
CA GLU A 101 -21.52 27.73 -23.89
C GLU A 101 -21.87 26.74 -25.02
N ASN A 102 -22.25 25.50 -24.69
CA ASN A 102 -22.76 24.51 -25.66
C ASN A 102 -24.09 24.97 -26.28
N ALA A 103 -25.04 25.46 -25.47
CA ALA A 103 -26.30 26.00 -25.99
C ALA A 103 -26.08 27.19 -26.94
N ARG A 104 -25.08 28.04 -26.66
CA ARG A 104 -24.67 29.12 -27.58
C ARG A 104 -24.08 28.58 -28.88
N LEU A 105 -23.30 27.51 -28.83
CA LEU A 105 -22.74 26.87 -30.02
C LEU A 105 -23.85 26.29 -30.91
N GLU A 106 -24.85 25.63 -30.31
CA GLU A 106 -26.02 25.11 -31.01
C GLU A 106 -26.83 26.23 -31.69
N GLU A 107 -27.03 27.35 -30.98
CA GLU A 107 -27.70 28.52 -31.55
C GLU A 107 -26.91 29.13 -32.71
N LEU A 108 -25.59 29.26 -32.59
CA LEU A 108 -24.72 29.71 -33.69
C LEU A 108 -24.77 28.74 -34.89
N ALA A 109 -24.81 27.43 -34.64
CA ALA A 109 -24.94 26.43 -35.70
C ALA A 109 -26.28 26.58 -36.46
N ARG A 110 -27.36 26.85 -35.73
CA ARG A 110 -28.68 27.13 -36.32
C ARG A 110 -28.64 28.38 -37.19
N GLN A 111 -28.13 29.49 -36.67
CA GLN A 111 -28.00 30.75 -37.41
C GLN A 111 -27.09 30.61 -38.65
N LEU A 112 -25.98 29.87 -38.52
CA LEU A 112 -25.08 29.59 -39.63
C LEU A 112 -25.79 28.80 -40.74
N THR A 113 -26.58 27.80 -40.37
CA THR A 113 -27.37 27.01 -41.33
C THR A 113 -28.39 27.90 -42.07
N GLU A 114 -29.08 28.78 -41.34
CA GLU A 114 -30.00 29.76 -41.92
C GLU A 114 -29.28 30.73 -42.88
N ALA A 115 -28.09 31.22 -42.52
CA ALA A 115 -27.27 32.10 -43.37
C ALA A 115 -26.72 31.39 -44.62
N GLN A 116 -26.31 30.12 -44.50
CA GLN A 116 -25.89 29.29 -45.64
C GLN A 116 -27.04 29.08 -46.62
N GLN A 117 -28.27 28.84 -46.13
CA GLN A 117 -29.46 28.76 -46.96
C GLN A 117 -29.75 30.09 -47.67
N ALA A 118 -29.65 31.22 -46.97
CA ALA A 118 -29.85 32.54 -47.54
C ALA A 118 -28.82 32.86 -48.65
N LYS A 119 -27.54 32.54 -48.43
CA LYS A 119 -26.47 32.68 -49.43
C LYS A 119 -26.73 31.79 -50.65
N LEU A 120 -27.10 30.53 -50.44
CA LEU A 120 -27.40 29.60 -51.52
C LEU A 120 -28.59 30.09 -52.36
N ALA A 121 -29.64 30.58 -51.71
CA ALA A 121 -30.80 31.16 -52.37
C ALA A 121 -30.43 32.41 -53.19
N ALA A 122 -29.66 33.34 -52.62
CA ALA A 122 -29.18 34.53 -53.32
C ALA A 122 -28.27 34.19 -54.51
N GLY A 123 -27.36 33.22 -54.35
CA GLY A 123 -26.46 32.77 -55.42
C GLY A 123 -27.18 32.05 -56.55
N THR A 124 -28.21 31.27 -56.22
CA THR A 124 -29.06 30.61 -57.22
C THR A 124 -29.84 31.66 -58.02
N ARG A 125 -30.42 32.67 -57.35
CA ARG A 125 -31.13 33.77 -58.03
C ARG A 125 -30.22 34.55 -58.98
N LEU A 126 -29.01 34.89 -58.55
CA LEU A 126 -28.04 35.60 -59.39
C LEU A 126 -27.63 34.76 -60.62
N THR A 127 -27.33 33.47 -60.42
CA THR A 127 -26.97 32.55 -61.52
C THR A 127 -28.11 32.40 -62.52
N GLN A 128 -29.35 32.25 -62.05
CA GLN A 128 -30.54 32.17 -62.91
C GLN A 128 -30.76 33.45 -63.71
N MET A 129 -30.60 34.60 -63.07
CA MET A 129 -30.71 35.89 -63.75
C MET A 129 -29.61 36.06 -64.80
N GLN A 130 -28.35 35.77 -64.49
CA GLN A 130 -27.25 35.85 -65.46
C GLN A 130 -27.51 34.93 -66.67
N ALA A 131 -27.88 33.68 -66.44
CA ALA A 131 -28.18 32.73 -67.52
C ALA A 131 -29.35 33.18 -68.42
N ALA A 132 -30.37 33.83 -67.85
CA ALA A 132 -31.50 34.36 -68.59
C ALA A 132 -31.13 35.61 -69.40
N LEU A 133 -30.30 36.50 -68.83
CA LEU A 133 -29.80 37.70 -69.52
C LEU A 133 -28.87 37.34 -70.69
N ASP A 134 -27.94 36.40 -70.50
CA ASP A 134 -27.03 35.92 -71.54
C ASP A 134 -27.79 35.22 -72.69
N GLY A 135 -28.90 34.55 -72.37
CA GLY A 135 -29.79 33.90 -73.34
C GLY A 135 -30.82 34.83 -73.99
N GLY A 136 -30.86 36.12 -73.63
CA GLY A 136 -31.87 37.08 -74.11
C GLY A 136 -33.30 36.81 -73.61
N ARG A 137 -33.47 35.92 -72.61
CA ARG A 137 -34.77 35.51 -72.05
C ARG A 137 -35.07 36.29 -70.77
N ILE A 138 -35.12 37.60 -70.90
CA ILE A 138 -35.45 38.56 -69.81
C ILE A 138 -36.79 38.20 -69.13
N ASP A 139 -37.65 37.50 -69.86
CA ASP A 139 -39.03 37.15 -69.51
C ASP A 139 -39.15 36.00 -68.51
N GLU A 140 -38.07 35.23 -68.31
CA GLU A 140 -38.06 34.03 -67.48
C GLU A 140 -37.54 34.30 -66.06
N VAL A 141 -37.05 35.51 -65.77
CA VAL A 141 -36.45 35.85 -64.48
C VAL A 141 -37.54 36.26 -63.48
N PRO A 142 -37.72 35.54 -62.35
CA PRO A 142 -38.75 35.84 -61.37
C PRO A 142 -38.68 37.27 -60.81
N ASP A 143 -37.46 37.79 -60.59
CA ASP A 143 -37.24 39.13 -60.07
C ASP A 143 -37.62 40.24 -61.07
N ILE A 144 -37.57 39.95 -62.38
CA ILE A 144 -38.01 40.86 -63.45
C ILE A 144 -39.53 40.79 -63.63
N LEU A 145 -40.12 39.60 -63.48
CA LEU A 145 -41.57 39.41 -63.45
C LEU A 145 -42.21 40.10 -62.24
N GLY A 146 -41.51 40.12 -61.11
CA GLY A 146 -41.95 40.77 -59.88
C GLY A 146 -41.81 42.29 -59.84
N ASN A 147 -41.11 42.92 -60.81
CA ASN A 147 -40.88 44.36 -60.84
C ASN A 147 -41.89 45.08 -61.77
N PRO A 148 -42.88 45.83 -61.24
CA PRO A 148 -43.91 46.48 -62.04
C PRO A 148 -43.37 47.50 -63.05
N LEU A 149 -42.24 48.14 -62.75
CA LEU A 149 -41.61 49.12 -63.63
C LEU A 149 -41.00 48.45 -64.87
N LEU A 150 -40.34 47.30 -64.70
CA LEU A 150 -39.82 46.53 -65.83
C LEU A 150 -40.95 45.97 -66.69
N GLN A 151 -42.06 45.53 -66.06
CA GLN A 151 -43.27 45.11 -66.79
C GLN A 151 -43.89 46.26 -67.59
N SER A 152 -43.98 47.48 -67.02
CA SER A 152 -44.50 48.63 -67.75
C SER A 152 -43.57 49.07 -68.88
N MET A 153 -42.25 49.10 -68.64
CA MET A 153 -41.25 49.42 -69.67
C MET A 153 -41.29 48.41 -70.84
N LYS A 154 -41.50 47.12 -70.54
CA LYS A 154 -41.67 46.09 -71.56
C LYS A 154 -42.94 46.31 -72.39
N ALA A 155 -44.07 46.61 -71.74
CA ALA A 155 -45.30 46.93 -72.44
C ALA A 155 -45.15 48.19 -73.33
N ASP A 156 -44.41 49.19 -72.85
CA ASP A 156 -44.07 50.40 -73.63
C ASP A 156 -43.19 50.08 -74.84
N LEU A 157 -42.20 49.20 -74.65
CA LEU A 157 -41.30 48.75 -75.72
C LEU A 157 -42.08 48.01 -76.80
N VAL A 158 -42.92 47.03 -76.45
CA VAL A 158 -43.76 46.30 -77.42
C VAL A 158 -44.69 47.24 -78.19
N ARG A 159 -45.25 48.26 -77.51
CA ARG A 159 -46.07 49.30 -78.19
C ARG A 159 -45.24 50.20 -79.11
N ALA A 160 -44.00 50.52 -78.76
CA ALA A 160 -43.10 51.30 -79.61
C ALA A 160 -42.59 50.49 -80.81
N GLU A 161 -42.28 49.21 -80.63
CA GLU A 161 -41.92 48.26 -81.68
C GLU A 161 -43.06 48.07 -82.69
N GLY A 162 -44.30 47.92 -82.20
CA GLY A 162 -45.49 47.85 -83.07
C GLY A 162 -45.67 49.11 -83.92
N ARG A 163 -45.48 50.31 -83.33
CA ARG A 163 -45.50 51.58 -84.07
C ARG A 163 -44.38 51.67 -85.10
N LEU A 164 -43.18 51.21 -84.76
CA LEU A 164 -42.04 51.17 -85.68
C LEU A 164 -42.32 50.22 -86.85
N ALA A 165 -42.93 49.06 -86.60
CA ALA A 165 -43.31 48.09 -87.63
C ALA A 165 -44.37 48.67 -88.59
N GLU A 166 -45.42 49.32 -88.06
CA GLU A 166 -46.46 49.96 -88.87
C GLU A 166 -45.90 51.09 -89.75
N ILE A 167 -45.03 51.94 -89.18
CA ILE A 167 -44.37 53.02 -89.92
C ILE A 167 -43.40 52.45 -90.96
N GLY A 168 -42.68 51.37 -90.63
CA GLY A 168 -41.75 50.70 -91.54
C GLY A 168 -42.43 50.01 -92.73
N GLU A 169 -43.67 49.54 -92.55
CA GLU A 169 -44.46 48.94 -93.62
C GLU A 169 -44.96 50.02 -94.63
N ARG A 170 -45.28 51.22 -94.15
CA ARG A 170 -45.75 52.35 -94.99
C ARG A 170 -44.62 53.23 -95.53
N PHE A 171 -43.52 53.39 -94.79
CA PHE A 171 -42.45 54.33 -95.08
C PHE A 171 -41.09 53.64 -94.98
N GLY A 172 -40.23 53.84 -96.00
CA GLY A 172 -38.87 53.28 -95.99
C GLY A 172 -37.96 53.87 -94.92
N ALA A 173 -36.85 53.18 -94.62
CA ALA A 173 -35.95 53.48 -93.49
C ALA A 173 -35.35 54.91 -93.45
N ASN A 174 -35.38 55.65 -94.56
CA ASN A 174 -34.86 57.02 -94.66
C ASN A 174 -35.89 58.11 -94.30
N TYR A 175 -37.13 57.75 -93.97
CA TYR A 175 -38.16 58.74 -93.67
C TYR A 175 -38.01 59.30 -92.23
N PRO A 176 -38.15 60.61 -91.99
CA PRO A 176 -37.95 61.21 -90.67
C PRO A 176 -38.80 60.59 -89.54
N GLN A 177 -40.03 60.19 -89.85
CA GLN A 177 -40.92 59.53 -88.87
C GLN A 177 -40.46 58.12 -88.50
N TYR A 178 -39.82 57.40 -89.43
CA TYR A 178 -39.21 56.10 -89.15
C TYR A 178 -37.99 56.27 -88.23
N GLN A 179 -37.14 57.26 -88.51
CA GLN A 179 -35.97 57.54 -87.68
C GLN A 179 -36.35 57.96 -86.24
N SER A 180 -37.41 58.76 -86.07
CA SER A 180 -37.90 59.11 -84.74
C SER A 180 -38.47 57.90 -83.99
N ALA A 181 -39.25 57.04 -84.65
CA ALA A 181 -39.78 55.82 -84.04
C ALA A 181 -38.65 54.84 -83.67
N ALA A 182 -37.64 54.70 -84.54
CA ALA A 182 -36.46 53.88 -84.28
C ALA A 182 -35.58 54.44 -83.16
N ALA A 183 -35.56 55.76 -82.97
CA ALA A 183 -34.88 56.40 -81.84
C ALA A 183 -35.66 56.19 -80.53
N GLU A 184 -37.01 56.21 -80.57
CA GLU A 184 -37.87 55.94 -79.41
C GLU A 184 -37.67 54.50 -78.90
N VAL A 185 -37.68 53.51 -79.80
CA VAL A 185 -37.39 52.10 -79.45
C VAL A 185 -36.01 51.97 -78.82
N ARG A 186 -34.95 52.51 -79.45
CA ARG A 186 -33.59 52.45 -78.91
C ARG A 186 -33.46 53.13 -77.53
N ALA A 187 -34.15 54.24 -77.32
CA ALA A 187 -34.16 54.93 -76.03
C ALA A 187 -34.86 54.10 -74.94
N LEU A 188 -35.97 53.42 -75.28
CA LEU A 188 -36.66 52.51 -74.37
C LEU A 188 -35.82 51.26 -74.05
N GLU A 189 -35.17 50.66 -75.05
CA GLU A 189 -34.24 49.55 -74.85
C GLU A 189 -33.09 49.91 -73.91
N GLN A 190 -32.46 51.08 -74.10
CA GLN A 190 -31.37 51.55 -73.24
C GLN A 190 -31.83 51.76 -71.79
N LYS A 191 -33.02 52.37 -71.60
CA LYS A 191 -33.60 52.54 -70.26
C LYS A 191 -33.91 51.19 -69.60
N MET A 192 -34.46 50.24 -70.35
CA MET A 192 -34.76 48.91 -69.84
C MET A 192 -33.49 48.16 -69.45
N ARG A 193 -32.42 48.21 -70.27
CA ARG A 193 -31.12 47.60 -69.92
C ARG A 193 -30.51 48.22 -68.67
N ALA A 194 -30.56 49.54 -68.53
CA ALA A 194 -30.07 50.22 -67.33
C ALA A 194 -30.84 49.80 -66.06
N GLU A 195 -32.15 49.57 -66.18
CA GLU A 195 -32.97 49.11 -65.06
C GLU A 195 -32.72 47.62 -64.73
N VAL A 196 -32.53 46.78 -65.75
CA VAL A 196 -32.10 45.39 -65.57
C VAL A 196 -30.72 45.31 -64.89
N ASP A 197 -29.77 46.15 -65.29
CA ASP A 197 -28.44 46.22 -64.68
C ASP A 197 -28.52 46.68 -63.20
N ARG A 198 -29.45 47.58 -62.86
CA ARG A 198 -29.73 47.94 -61.46
C ARG A 198 -30.27 46.77 -60.66
N VAL A 199 -31.22 46.00 -61.21
CA VAL A 199 -31.77 44.80 -60.55
C VAL A 199 -30.67 43.76 -60.36
N ARG A 200 -29.82 43.54 -61.37
CA ARG A 200 -28.64 42.66 -61.26
C ARG A 200 -27.71 43.12 -60.13
N GLY A 201 -27.36 44.40 -60.11
CA GLY A 201 -26.49 44.98 -59.07
C GLY A 201 -27.08 44.83 -57.65
N ALA A 202 -28.40 44.97 -57.50
CA ALA A 202 -29.08 44.72 -56.23
C ALA A 202 -28.97 43.26 -55.78
N SER A 203 -29.09 42.29 -56.70
CA SER A 203 -28.93 40.87 -56.38
C SER A 203 -27.48 40.47 -56.11
N GLU A 204 -26.51 41.05 -56.82
CA GLU A 204 -25.08 40.90 -56.50
C GLU A 204 -24.77 41.42 -55.10
N GLN A 205 -25.33 42.58 -54.73
CA GLN A 205 -25.21 43.13 -53.39
C GLN A 205 -25.87 42.24 -52.34
N ALA A 206 -27.05 41.67 -52.63
CA ALA A 206 -27.72 40.73 -51.73
C ALA A 206 -26.87 39.47 -51.46
N LEU A 207 -26.26 38.89 -52.51
CA LEU A 207 -25.32 37.78 -52.36
C LEU A 207 -24.08 38.17 -51.55
N ALA A 208 -23.52 39.36 -51.78
CA ALA A 208 -22.37 39.86 -51.03
C ALA A 208 -22.71 40.05 -49.53
N ILE A 209 -23.91 40.54 -49.21
CA ILE A 209 -24.40 40.66 -47.83
C ILE A 209 -24.54 39.28 -47.18
N ALA A 210 -25.22 38.34 -47.85
CA ALA A 210 -25.41 36.97 -47.34
C ALA A 210 -24.07 36.24 -47.12
N THR A 211 -23.10 36.45 -48.02
CA THR A 211 -21.74 35.89 -47.90
C THR A 211 -20.98 36.50 -46.72
N ARG A 212 -21.10 37.80 -46.48
CA ARG A 212 -20.49 38.42 -45.29
C ARG A 212 -21.09 37.89 -44.00
N GLN A 213 -22.43 37.79 -43.94
CA GLN A 213 -23.13 37.27 -42.77
C GLN A 213 -22.76 35.81 -42.46
N GLU A 214 -22.70 34.94 -43.48
CA GLU A 214 -22.21 33.56 -43.32
C GLU A 214 -20.78 33.53 -42.77
N ASN A 215 -19.87 34.32 -43.34
CA ASN A 215 -18.47 34.35 -42.89
C ASN A 215 -18.33 34.85 -41.44
N GLU A 216 -19.12 35.85 -41.03
CA GLU A 216 -19.14 36.35 -39.66
C GLU A 216 -19.66 35.29 -38.68
N LEU A 217 -20.77 34.62 -39.01
CA LEU A 217 -21.32 33.53 -38.21
C LEU A 217 -20.39 32.32 -38.16
N GLN A 218 -19.72 31.98 -39.27
CA GLN A 218 -18.74 30.90 -39.31
C GLN A 218 -17.55 31.19 -38.39
N ARG A 219 -17.04 32.42 -38.40
CA ARG A 219 -15.96 32.84 -37.48
C ARG A 219 -16.42 32.74 -36.03
N ALA A 220 -17.59 33.29 -35.71
CA ALA A 220 -18.16 33.21 -34.37
C ALA A 220 -18.35 31.75 -33.90
N PHE A 221 -18.82 30.87 -34.79
CA PHE A 221 -18.98 29.44 -34.54
C PHE A 221 -17.64 28.76 -34.25
N GLU A 222 -16.62 28.95 -35.08
CA GLU A 222 -15.30 28.33 -34.88
C GLU A 222 -14.60 28.86 -33.61
N GLU A 223 -14.72 30.16 -33.32
CA GLU A 223 -14.20 30.71 -32.08
C GLU A 223 -14.92 30.14 -30.85
N GLN A 224 -16.25 30.00 -30.90
CA GLN A 224 -17.02 29.42 -29.81
C GLN A 224 -16.67 27.95 -29.61
N LYS A 225 -16.54 27.19 -30.69
CA LYS A 225 -16.08 25.79 -30.67
C LYS A 225 -14.67 25.68 -30.07
N ALA A 226 -13.74 26.55 -30.46
CA ALA A 226 -12.40 26.58 -29.89
C ALA A 226 -12.41 26.91 -28.38
N ARG A 227 -13.28 27.83 -27.94
CA ARG A 227 -13.50 28.14 -26.52
C ARG A 227 -13.98 26.90 -25.75
N ILE A 228 -14.99 26.19 -26.26
CA ILE A 228 -15.51 24.97 -25.62
C ILE A 228 -14.43 23.88 -25.55
N LEU A 229 -13.70 23.64 -26.65
CA LEU A 229 -12.62 22.65 -26.67
C LEU A 229 -11.52 22.97 -25.66
N ALA A 230 -11.11 24.24 -25.52
CA ALA A 230 -10.14 24.65 -24.51
C ALA A 230 -10.68 24.45 -23.09
N MET A 231 -11.95 24.77 -22.83
CA MET A 231 -12.58 24.52 -21.53
C MET A 231 -12.64 23.02 -21.21
N GLN A 232 -12.92 22.17 -22.22
CA GLN A 232 -12.96 20.73 -22.06
C GLN A 232 -11.57 20.13 -21.80
N GLN A 233 -10.54 20.57 -22.54
CA GLN A 233 -9.15 20.18 -22.27
C GLN A 233 -8.71 20.55 -20.85
N ASN A 234 -9.08 21.76 -20.38
CA ASN A 234 -8.80 22.17 -19.02
C ASN A 234 -9.52 21.29 -18.00
N LYS A 235 -10.79 20.92 -18.26
CA LYS A 235 -11.55 20.01 -17.41
C LYS A 235 -10.94 18.61 -17.36
N ASP A 236 -10.52 18.07 -18.50
CA ASP A 236 -9.92 16.74 -18.59
C ASP A 236 -8.59 16.69 -17.81
N ALA A 237 -7.74 17.70 -17.97
CA ALA A 237 -6.50 17.82 -17.21
C ALA A 237 -6.76 17.97 -15.69
N ALA A 238 -7.79 18.72 -15.29
CA ALA A 238 -8.19 18.80 -13.89
C ALA A 238 -8.72 17.45 -13.35
N SER A 239 -9.39 16.65 -14.18
CA SER A 239 -9.87 15.31 -13.83
C SER A 239 -8.70 14.34 -13.56
N VAL A 240 -7.63 14.43 -14.35
CA VAL A 240 -6.40 13.65 -14.11
C VAL A 240 -5.80 14.03 -12.75
N LEU A 241 -5.67 15.32 -12.44
CA LEU A 241 -5.16 15.78 -11.14
C LEU A 241 -6.08 15.38 -9.97
N SER A 242 -7.40 15.36 -10.18
CA SER A 242 -8.37 14.85 -9.20
C SER A 242 -8.16 13.36 -8.93
N THR A 243 -7.94 12.58 -9.98
CA THR A 243 -7.65 11.15 -9.86
C THR A 243 -6.32 10.90 -9.15
N GLU A 244 -5.30 11.72 -9.40
CA GLU A 244 -4.02 11.66 -8.67
C GLU A 244 -4.21 11.92 -7.17
N LEU A 245 -5.00 12.92 -6.80
CA LEU A 245 -5.35 13.20 -5.41
C LEU A 245 -6.08 12.01 -4.77
N GLU A 246 -7.09 11.46 -5.43
CA GLU A 246 -7.82 10.29 -4.94
C GLU A 246 -6.91 9.07 -4.77
N ASN A 247 -5.95 8.86 -5.68
CA ASN A 247 -4.96 7.79 -5.57
C ASN A 247 -4.06 7.98 -4.35
N ALA A 248 -3.54 9.19 -4.15
CA ALA A 248 -2.70 9.53 -3.00
C ALA A 248 -3.47 9.34 -1.68
N GLN A 249 -4.73 9.80 -1.63
CA GLN A 249 -5.61 9.60 -0.47
C GLN A 249 -5.84 8.12 -0.18
N ARG A 250 -6.16 7.32 -1.20
CA ARG A 250 -6.34 5.87 -1.03
C ARG A 250 -5.07 5.17 -0.54
N ALA A 251 -3.90 5.57 -1.04
CA ALA A 251 -2.63 5.04 -0.58
C ALA A 251 -2.36 5.40 0.89
N TYR A 252 -2.62 6.66 1.27
CA TYR A 252 -2.52 7.12 2.65
C TYR A 252 -3.46 6.36 3.59
N ASP A 253 -4.74 6.22 3.22
CA ASP A 253 -5.74 5.51 4.04
C ASP A 253 -5.39 4.02 4.21
N ALA A 254 -4.92 3.37 3.14
CA ALA A 254 -4.48 1.98 3.19
C ALA A 254 -3.24 1.82 4.10
N ALA A 255 -2.28 2.73 4.01
CA ALA A 255 -1.12 2.75 4.89
C ALA A 255 -1.53 3.01 6.35
N LEU A 256 -2.49 3.90 6.59
CA LEU A 256 -2.99 4.24 7.92
C LEU A 256 -3.68 3.04 8.57
N ALA A 257 -4.52 2.34 7.82
CA ALA A 257 -5.15 1.10 8.26
C ALA A 257 -4.13 0.00 8.57
N ARG A 258 -3.06 -0.10 7.76
CA ARG A 258 -2.00 -1.08 8.02
C ARG A 258 -1.15 -0.71 9.24
N ALA A 259 -0.85 0.57 9.42
CA ALA A 259 -0.13 1.08 10.57
C ALA A 259 -0.91 0.88 11.87
N SER A 260 -2.22 1.09 11.87
CA SER A 260 -3.07 0.84 13.05
C SER A 260 -3.09 -0.64 13.43
N GLN A 261 -3.14 -1.55 12.46
CA GLN A 261 -3.04 -3.00 12.67
C GLN A 261 -1.70 -3.39 13.30
N VAL A 262 -0.57 -2.93 12.73
CA VAL A 262 0.78 -3.22 13.28
C VAL A 262 0.95 -2.65 14.69
N ARG A 263 0.41 -1.46 14.95
CA ARG A 263 0.40 -0.88 16.31
C ARG A 263 -0.38 -1.74 17.30
N MET A 264 -1.51 -2.32 16.88
CA MET A 264 -2.27 -3.22 17.74
C MET A 264 -1.49 -4.51 18.02
N GLU A 265 -0.85 -5.10 17.01
CA GLU A 265 0.03 -6.27 17.16
C GLU A 265 1.20 -5.99 18.12
N SER A 266 1.80 -4.80 18.07
CA SER A 266 2.86 -4.38 18.99
C SER A 266 2.43 -4.21 20.45
N ARG A 267 1.12 -4.11 20.71
CA ARG A 267 0.52 -3.98 22.04
C ARG A 267 -0.04 -5.29 22.59
N LEU A 268 -0.17 -6.32 21.76
CA LEU A 268 -0.64 -7.63 22.21
C LEU A 268 0.47 -8.32 23.01
N ASP A 269 0.31 -8.31 24.33
CA ASP A 269 1.20 -8.94 25.30
C ASP A 269 0.97 -10.46 25.38
N GLN A 270 0.80 -11.13 24.23
CA GLN A 270 0.66 -12.58 24.16
C GLN A 270 2.03 -13.23 24.37
N MET A 271 2.37 -13.43 25.64
CA MET A 271 3.52 -14.21 26.05
C MET A 271 3.21 -15.70 25.82
N ASP A 272 3.79 -16.29 24.78
CA ASP A 272 3.71 -17.74 24.53
C ASP A 272 4.46 -18.58 25.58
N VAL A 273 5.23 -17.93 26.46
CA VAL A 273 6.00 -18.56 27.53
C VAL A 273 5.55 -17.95 28.85
N ALA A 274 5.20 -18.80 29.82
CA ALA A 274 4.86 -18.39 31.18
C ALA A 274 5.77 -19.11 32.18
N LEU A 275 6.10 -18.43 33.29
CA LEU A 275 6.79 -19.06 34.41
C LEU A 275 5.82 -20.02 35.10
N LEU A 276 6.10 -21.33 35.04
CA LEU A 276 5.27 -22.36 35.66
C LEU A 276 5.56 -22.49 37.16
N ASP A 277 6.83 -22.66 37.52
CA ASP A 277 7.27 -22.87 38.90
C ASP A 277 8.53 -22.04 39.17
N PRO A 278 8.48 -21.06 40.10
CA PRO A 278 9.64 -20.25 40.45
C PRO A 278 10.67 -21.08 41.23
N ALA A 279 11.95 -20.76 41.05
CA ALA A 279 13.02 -21.41 41.80
C ALA A 279 12.97 -20.99 43.29
N VAL A 280 12.98 -22.00 44.17
CA VAL A 280 13.01 -21.84 45.63
C VAL A 280 14.37 -22.30 46.16
N ALA A 281 14.86 -21.66 47.23
CA ALA A 281 16.13 -22.01 47.86
C ALA A 281 16.11 -23.49 48.35
N PRO A 282 17.06 -24.32 47.93
CA PRO A 282 17.06 -25.74 48.28
C PRO A 282 17.32 -25.97 49.77
N LEU A 283 16.57 -26.92 50.35
CA LEU A 283 16.72 -27.31 51.76
C LEU A 283 17.97 -28.18 52.01
N PHE A 284 18.42 -28.92 50.99
CA PHE A 284 19.57 -29.83 51.07
C PHE A 284 20.54 -29.58 49.92
N PRO A 285 21.86 -29.73 50.13
CA PRO A 285 22.86 -29.54 49.07
C PRO A 285 22.71 -30.61 47.97
N SER A 286 22.80 -30.20 46.71
CA SER A 286 22.71 -31.09 45.55
C SER A 286 23.94 -31.99 45.39
N SER A 287 25.12 -31.48 45.75
CA SER A 287 26.40 -32.19 45.78
C SER A 287 27.40 -31.49 46.72
N PRO A 288 28.39 -32.21 47.29
CA PRO A 288 28.57 -33.67 47.29
C PRO A 288 27.61 -34.37 48.27
N ARG A 289 27.16 -35.58 47.93
CA ARG A 289 26.30 -36.40 48.80
C ARG A 289 27.13 -37.03 49.92
N THR A 290 27.39 -36.27 50.99
CA THR A 290 28.31 -36.63 52.08
C THR A 290 28.02 -38.01 52.70
N LYS A 291 26.75 -38.37 52.89
CA LYS A 291 26.35 -39.70 53.40
C LYS A 291 26.75 -40.84 52.46
N LEU A 292 26.49 -40.67 51.15
CA LEU A 292 26.84 -41.66 50.14
C LEU A 292 28.36 -41.78 50.00
N ASN A 293 29.05 -40.63 49.91
CA ASN A 293 30.51 -40.58 49.81
C ASN A 293 31.19 -41.21 51.04
N LEU A 294 30.62 -41.03 52.24
CA LEU A 294 31.13 -41.64 53.46
C LEU A 294 30.99 -43.17 53.44
N VAL A 295 29.84 -43.70 53.00
CA VAL A 295 29.63 -45.16 52.86
C VAL A 295 30.58 -45.74 51.83
N LEU A 296 30.73 -45.09 50.66
CA LEU A 296 31.69 -45.49 49.65
C LEU A 296 33.13 -45.47 50.18
N ALA A 297 33.52 -44.42 50.89
CA ALA A 297 34.84 -44.32 51.51
C ALA A 297 35.07 -45.43 52.55
N ALA A 298 34.06 -45.77 53.36
CA ALA A 298 34.15 -46.85 54.34
C ALA A 298 34.31 -48.23 53.68
N VAL A 299 33.55 -48.51 52.61
CA VAL A 299 33.63 -49.76 51.85
C VAL A 299 34.99 -49.89 51.16
N PHE A 300 35.44 -48.83 50.46
CA PHE A 300 36.76 -48.82 49.84
C PHE A 300 37.88 -48.94 50.87
N GLY A 301 37.76 -48.25 52.01
CA GLY A 301 38.70 -48.36 53.12
C GLY A 301 38.78 -49.77 53.68
N ALA A 302 37.64 -50.44 53.88
CA ALA A 302 37.58 -51.83 54.34
C ALA A 302 38.18 -52.80 53.31
N MET A 303 37.91 -52.61 52.02
CA MET A 303 38.54 -53.39 50.95
C MET A 303 40.06 -53.22 50.93
N LEU A 304 40.56 -51.99 51.04
CA LEU A 304 41.99 -51.70 51.10
C LEU A 304 42.62 -52.31 52.36
N ALA A 305 41.98 -52.19 53.52
CA ALA A 305 42.45 -52.79 54.76
C ALA A 305 42.51 -54.33 54.68
N ALA A 306 41.48 -54.97 54.11
CA ALA A 306 41.48 -56.41 53.87
C ALA A 306 42.57 -56.82 52.88
N GLY A 307 42.77 -56.05 51.79
CA GLY A 307 43.83 -56.29 50.81
C GLY A 307 45.23 -56.18 51.43
N ILE A 308 45.47 -55.18 52.27
CA ILE A 308 46.74 -55.02 53.02
C ILE A 308 46.91 -56.17 54.03
N ALA A 309 45.87 -56.55 54.76
CA ALA A 309 45.93 -57.64 55.73
C ALA A 309 46.27 -58.98 55.05
N LEU A 310 45.57 -59.33 53.96
CA LEU A 310 45.85 -60.53 53.18
C LEU A 310 47.23 -60.49 52.53
N GLY A 311 47.63 -59.34 51.97
CA GLY A 311 48.99 -59.14 51.45
C GLY A 311 50.05 -59.34 52.52
N SER A 312 49.82 -58.82 53.73
CA SER A 312 50.75 -58.98 54.86
C SER A 312 50.89 -60.44 55.32
N GLU A 313 49.82 -61.23 55.25
CA GLU A 313 49.84 -62.66 55.57
C GLU A 313 50.60 -63.48 54.52
N ILE A 314 50.41 -63.17 53.23
CA ILE A 314 51.13 -63.85 52.13
C ILE A 314 52.64 -63.55 52.21
N LEU A 315 53.02 -62.34 52.60
CA LEU A 315 54.43 -61.96 52.75
C LEU A 315 55.09 -62.51 54.04
N SER A 316 54.32 -63.07 54.98
CA SER A 316 54.83 -63.59 56.26
C SER A 316 54.20 -64.94 56.65
N PRO A 317 54.56 -66.06 56.01
CA PRO A 317 54.08 -67.37 56.44
C PRO A 317 54.59 -67.69 57.85
N ARG A 318 53.70 -67.68 58.85
CA ARG A 318 53.99 -68.18 60.21
C ARG A 318 53.40 -69.58 60.36
N VAL A 319 54.24 -70.55 60.70
CA VAL A 319 53.83 -71.92 61.04
C VAL A 319 52.98 -71.88 62.30
N ARG A 320 51.69 -72.26 62.23
CA ARG A 320 50.77 -72.22 63.38
C ARG A 320 50.15 -73.56 63.71
N LEU A 321 50.16 -74.53 62.79
CA LEU A 321 49.71 -75.89 63.05
C LEU A 321 50.82 -76.92 62.77
N ALA A 322 50.73 -78.08 63.44
CA ALA A 322 51.62 -79.22 63.21
C ALA A 322 51.70 -79.63 61.72
N ARG A 323 50.59 -79.50 60.99
CA ARG A 323 50.50 -79.73 59.53
C ARG A 323 51.30 -78.74 58.67
N ASP A 324 51.50 -77.50 59.14
CA ASP A 324 52.31 -76.49 58.45
C ASP A 324 53.81 -76.80 58.59
N LEU A 325 54.20 -77.45 59.71
CA LEU A 325 55.55 -77.97 59.95
C LEU A 325 55.83 -79.17 59.05
N SER A 326 54.92 -80.15 58.97
CA SER A 326 55.13 -81.33 58.10
C SER A 326 55.22 -80.97 56.62
N ALA A 327 54.43 -79.99 56.16
CA ALA A 327 54.41 -79.58 54.75
C ALA A 327 55.64 -78.76 54.32
N SER A 328 56.25 -77.99 55.23
CA SER A 328 57.41 -77.15 54.93
C SER A 328 58.76 -77.83 55.21
N THR A 329 58.83 -78.76 56.17
CA THR A 329 60.10 -79.40 56.57
C THR A 329 60.20 -80.88 56.18
N GLY A 330 59.13 -81.51 55.67
CA GLY A 330 59.12 -82.90 55.20
C GLY A 330 59.34 -83.96 56.28
N LEU A 331 59.30 -83.58 57.56
CA LEU A 331 59.53 -84.44 58.72
C LEU A 331 58.20 -84.78 59.42
N ALA A 332 58.06 -86.02 59.87
CA ALA A 332 56.89 -86.47 60.62
C ALA A 332 56.85 -85.80 62.01
N VAL A 333 55.71 -85.20 62.36
CA VAL A 333 55.51 -84.59 63.69
C VAL A 333 55.31 -85.72 64.70
N LEU A 334 56.26 -85.87 65.63
CA LEU A 334 56.30 -86.99 66.58
C LEU A 334 55.43 -86.79 67.83
N ALA A 335 55.11 -85.54 68.21
CA ALA A 335 54.19 -85.24 69.30
C ALA A 335 53.67 -83.80 69.20
N GLU A 336 52.37 -83.60 69.47
CA GLU A 336 51.75 -82.29 69.66
C GLU A 336 51.39 -82.14 71.14
N PHE A 337 51.96 -81.14 71.81
CA PHE A 337 51.67 -80.90 73.23
C PHE A 337 50.40 -80.04 73.35
N PRO A 338 49.35 -80.52 74.05
CA PRO A 338 48.17 -79.71 74.29
C PRO A 338 48.53 -78.54 75.22
N LYS A 339 48.17 -77.33 74.80
CA LYS A 339 48.29 -76.13 75.63
C LYS A 339 47.11 -76.06 76.59
N GLU A 340 47.05 -76.98 77.56
CA GLU A 340 46.16 -76.83 78.72
C GLU A 340 46.89 -76.07 79.84
N ARG A 341 46.31 -74.94 80.26
CA ARG A 341 46.75 -74.19 81.45
C ARG A 341 46.05 -74.79 82.68
N PRO A 342 46.77 -75.34 83.68
CA PRO A 342 46.13 -75.85 84.89
C PRO A 342 45.56 -74.70 85.75
N ALA A 343 44.32 -74.86 86.20
CA ALA A 343 43.63 -73.97 87.12
C ALA A 343 44.26 -74.03 88.53
N LEU A 344 44.71 -72.90 89.06
CA LEU A 344 45.22 -72.77 90.43
C LEU A 344 44.06 -72.80 91.43
N ARG A 345 44.00 -73.84 92.28
CA ARG A 345 43.13 -73.89 93.48
C ARG A 345 43.66 -72.91 94.54
N GLY A 346 42.87 -71.90 94.90
CA GLY A 346 43.13 -71.03 96.07
C GLY A 346 42.74 -71.71 97.40
N PRO A 347 43.35 -71.32 98.54
CA PRO A 347 43.10 -71.93 99.85
C PRO A 347 41.74 -71.51 100.46
N ALA A 348 41.18 -72.38 101.30
CA ALA A 348 39.91 -72.22 102.01
C ALA A 348 39.92 -71.06 103.03
N PRO A 349 38.80 -70.34 103.24
CA PRO A 349 38.74 -69.20 104.14
C PRO A 349 38.82 -69.59 105.63
N LEU A 350 39.66 -68.85 106.36
CA LEU A 350 39.83 -68.91 107.83
C LEU A 350 38.57 -68.40 108.55
N GLN A 351 38.01 -69.22 109.45
CA GLN A 351 36.96 -68.83 110.40
C GLN A 351 37.59 -68.10 111.60
N LEU A 352 37.14 -66.87 111.89
CA LEU A 352 37.48 -66.13 113.11
C LEU A 352 36.40 -66.35 114.18
N PRO A 353 36.77 -66.61 115.46
CA PRO A 353 35.81 -66.81 116.54
C PRO A 353 35.17 -65.50 117.03
N ARG A 354 33.89 -65.59 117.43
CA ARG A 354 33.08 -64.51 118.02
C ARG A 354 33.55 -64.14 119.43
N PRO A 355 33.60 -62.85 119.81
CA PRO A 355 33.55 -62.44 121.21
C PRO A 355 32.10 -62.42 121.75
N ALA A 356 31.93 -62.97 122.96
CA ALA A 356 30.68 -63.07 123.71
C ALA A 356 30.39 -61.76 124.53
N PRO A 357 29.16 -61.57 125.03
CA PRO A 357 28.56 -60.25 125.29
C PRO A 357 28.81 -59.71 126.71
N ALA A 358 28.63 -58.41 126.89
CA ALA A 358 28.38 -57.80 128.19
C ALA A 358 27.15 -56.88 128.12
N LEU A 359 26.32 -57.04 129.14
CA LEU A 359 24.95 -56.60 129.29
C LEU A 359 24.86 -55.28 130.08
N GLN A 360 23.70 -54.62 129.91
CA GLN A 360 23.00 -53.73 130.85
C GLN A 360 23.68 -52.37 131.12
N GLY A 361 22.96 -51.26 131.17
CA GLY A 361 21.53 -51.02 131.32
C GLY A 361 21.40 -49.71 132.09
N GLY A 362 20.58 -48.80 131.57
CA GLY A 362 20.25 -47.48 132.13
C GLY A 362 19.20 -46.84 131.25
#